data_AF-A0A533WVM1-F1
#
_entry.id   AF-A0A533WVM1-F1
#
_cell.length_a   1.000
_cell.length_b   1.000
_cell.length_c   1.000
_cell.angle_alpha   90.00
_cell.angle_beta   90.00
_cell.angle_gamma   90.00
#
_symmetry.space_group_name_H-M   'P 1'
#
loop_
_entity.id
_entity.type
_entity.pdbx_description
1 polymer ?
#
loop_
_entity_poly.entity_id
_entity_poly.type
_entity_poly.pdbx_seq_one_letter_code
_entity_poly.pdbx_strand_id
1 'polypeptide(L)' 'LTFFLGGDNFMVISNGTTKEDADAVIKKVTAGTDIKLNCGIGIGKTGRKAAEGATKALDTIRDLRRQGKIQPIYEIRCL' A
#
# COMPACT_ATOMS: atom_id res chain seq x y z
N LEU A 1 -2.89 9.09 9.62
CA LEU A 1 -2.91 10.41 8.96
C LEU A 1 -2.81 10.21 7.46
N THR A 2 -3.70 10.79 6.66
CA THR A 2 -3.81 10.50 5.21
C THR A 2 -3.55 11.76 4.39
N PHE A 3 -2.72 11.64 3.36
CA PHE A 3 -2.32 12.71 2.45
C PHE A 3 -2.63 12.32 1.00
N PHE A 4 -3.18 13.25 0.23
CA PHE A 4 -3.38 13.09 -1.21
C PHE A 4 -2.10 13.48 -1.95
N LEU A 5 -1.62 12.61 -2.84
CA LEU A 5 -0.39 12.82 -3.60
C LEU A 5 -0.64 13.23 -5.06
N GLY A 6 -1.89 13.25 -5.51
CA GLY A 6 -2.25 13.53 -6.91
C GLY A 6 -2.72 12.29 -7.68
N GLY A 7 -3.62 12.51 -8.63
CA GLY A 7 -4.24 11.45 -9.42
C GLY A 7 -5.07 10.52 -8.55
N ASP A 8 -4.67 9.26 -8.47
CA ASP A 8 -5.28 8.18 -7.70
C ASP A 8 -4.43 7.72 -6.50
N ASN A 9 -3.38 8.50 -6.13
CA ASN A 9 -2.42 8.10 -5.11
C ASN A 9 -2.66 8.80 -3.77
N PHE A 10 -2.65 7.99 -2.70
CA PHE A 10 -2.75 8.44 -1.32
C PHE A 10 -1.59 7.87 -0.50
N MET A 11 -1.07 8.65 0.43
CA MET A 11 -0.07 8.21 1.39
C MET A 11 -0.63 8.29 2.81
N VAL A 12 -0.49 7.19 3.55
CA VAL A 12 -0.99 7.08 4.91
C VAL A 12 0.19 6.83 5.85
N ILE A 13 0.33 7.67 6.88
CA ILE A 13 1.23 7.42 8.00
C ILE A 13 0.44 6.68 9.08
N SER A 14 0.82 5.44 9.34
CA SER A 14 0.07 4.46 10.13
C SER A 14 0.98 3.59 11.01
N ASN A 15 1.71 4.21 11.95
CA ASN A 15 2.57 3.47 12.87
C ASN A 15 1.72 2.50 13.73
N GLY A 16 2.15 1.24 13.81
CA GLY A 16 1.47 0.20 14.60
C GLY A 16 0.31 -0.50 13.87
N THR A 17 -0.01 -0.08 12.64
CA THR A 17 -1.02 -0.73 11.80
C THR A 17 -0.44 -1.96 11.11
N THR A 18 -1.20 -3.06 11.07
CA THR A 18 -0.78 -4.28 10.38
C THR A 18 -1.30 -4.35 8.94
N LYS A 19 -0.86 -5.38 8.20
CA LYS A 19 -1.37 -5.66 6.86
C LYS A 19 -2.87 -5.98 6.87
N GLU A 20 -3.34 -6.65 7.92
CA GLU A 20 -4.74 -7.03 8.10
C GLU A 20 -5.63 -5.81 8.34
N ASP A 21 -5.15 -4.85 9.14
CA ASP A 21 -5.83 -3.58 9.34
C ASP A 21 -5.97 -2.81 8.02
N ALA A 22 -4.89 -2.76 7.23
CA ALA A 22 -4.90 -2.11 5.91
C ALA A 22 -5.89 -2.80 4.96
N ASP A 23 -5.93 -4.14 4.95
CA ASP A 23 -6.89 -4.92 4.17
C ASP A 23 -8.34 -4.64 4.57
N ALA A 24 -8.63 -4.58 5.87
CA ALA A 24 -9.95 -4.24 6.39
C ALA A 24 -10.40 -2.83 5.96
N VAL A 25 -9.50 -1.86 6.01
CA VAL A 25 -9.77 -0.48 5.55
C VAL A 25 -10.04 -0.46 4.05
N ILE A 26 -9.21 -1.11 3.24
CA ILE A 26 -9.39 -1.16 1.79
C ILE A 26 -10.75 -1.78 1.45
N LYS A 27 -11.06 -2.95 2.02
CA LYS A 27 -12.35 -3.62 1.80
C LYS A 27 -13.54 -2.74 2.15
N LYS A 28 -13.44 -1.98 3.25
CA LYS A 28 -14.49 -1.05 3.67
C LYS A 28 -14.64 0.13 2.73
N VAL A 29 -13.54 0.68 2.21
CA VAL A 29 -13.55 1.82 1.29
C VAL A 29 -14.02 1.42 -0.10
N THR A 30 -13.69 0.21 -0.56
CA THR A 30 -14.12 -0.29 -1.86
C THR A 30 -15.48 -1.00 -1.83
N ALA A 31 -16.08 -1.19 -0.65
CA ALA A 31 -17.37 -1.86 -0.50
C ALA A 31 -18.46 -1.11 -1.27
N GLY A 32 -19.18 -1.83 -2.15
CA GLY A 32 -20.22 -1.24 -2.99
C GLY A 32 -19.68 -0.40 -4.17
N THR A 33 -18.39 -0.50 -4.48
CA THR A 33 -17.76 0.15 -5.62
C THR A 33 -17.09 -0.88 -6.53
N ASP A 34 -16.96 -0.59 -7.82
CA ASP A 34 -16.17 -1.41 -8.77
C ASP A 34 -14.67 -1.06 -8.75
N ILE A 35 -14.21 -0.34 -7.73
CA ILE A 35 -12.82 0.13 -7.62
C ILE A 35 -11.97 -0.93 -6.91
N LYS A 36 -10.80 -1.21 -7.49
CA LYS A 36 -9.76 -2.04 -6.86
C LYS A 36 -8.59 -1.16 -6.45
N LEU A 37 -8.22 -1.22 -5.18
CA LEU A 37 -7.06 -0.48 -4.65
C LEU A 37 -5.88 -1.42 -4.41
N ASN A 38 -4.69 -0.92 -4.69
CA ASN A 38 -3.43 -1.56 -4.31
C ASN A 38 -2.81 -0.78 -3.15
N CYS A 39 -2.19 -1.47 -2.20
CA CYS A 39 -1.55 -0.87 -1.04
C CYS A 39 -0.14 -1.42 -0.84
N GLY A 40 0.85 -0.56 -1.03
CA GLY A 40 2.24 -0.83 -0.67
C GLY A 40 2.52 -0.30 0.73
N ILE A 41 2.97 -1.17 1.62
CA ILE A 41 3.35 -0.83 2.99
C ILE A 41 4.87 -0.80 3.07
N GLY A 42 5.42 0.31 3.55
CA GLY A 42 6.86 0.47 3.74
C GLY A 42 7.19 0.80 5.19
N ILE A 43 8.07 0.02 5.80
CA ILE A 43 8.53 0.21 7.18
C ILE A 43 10.00 0.60 7.13
N GLY A 44 10.38 1.71 7.76
CA GLY A 44 11.78 2.14 7.81
C GLY A 44 12.08 3.06 8.98
N LYS A 45 13.37 3.21 9.29
CA LYS A 45 13.85 4.06 10.40
C LYS A 45 13.65 5.57 10.15
N THR A 46 13.42 5.97 8.90
CA THR A 46 13.14 7.35 8.51
C THR A 46 11.94 7.39 7.57
N GLY A 47 11.24 8.53 7.53
CA GLY A 47 10.11 8.71 6.60
C GLY A 47 10.49 8.48 5.14
N ARG A 48 11.70 8.89 4.74
CA ARG A 48 12.24 8.61 3.39
C ARG A 48 12.37 7.11 3.11
N LYS A 49 12.97 6.33 4.02
CA LYS A 49 13.10 4.87 3.85
C LYS A 49 11.74 4.18 3.82
N ALA A 50 10.80 4.60 4.67
CA ALA A 50 9.44 4.05 4.69
C ALA A 50 8.70 4.33 3.36
N ALA A 51 8.75 5.57 2.87
CA ALA A 51 8.14 5.94 1.58
C ALA A 51 8.79 5.22 0.39
N GLU A 52 10.11 5.07 0.39
CA GLU A 52 10.84 4.30 -0.62
C GLU A 52 10.40 2.82 -0.62
N GLY A 53 10.30 2.20 0.57
CA GLY A 53 9.80 0.83 0.74
C GLY A 53 8.37 0.67 0.25
N ALA A 54 7.48 1.61 0.57
CA ALA A 54 6.08 1.59 0.11
C ALA A 54 5.98 1.69 -1.41
N THR A 55 6.82 2.51 -2.04
CA THR A 55 6.88 2.65 -3.51
C THR A 55 7.35 1.35 -4.16
N LYS A 56 8.44 0.74 -3.65
CA LYS A 56 8.92 -0.56 -4.12
C LYS A 56 7.88 -1.66 -3.96
N ALA A 57 7.09 -1.62 -2.89
CA ALA A 57 6.02 -2.57 -2.66
C ALA A 57 4.91 -2.44 -3.73
N LEU A 58 4.55 -1.22 -4.12
CA LEU A 58 3.61 -0.97 -5.23
C LEU A 58 4.15 -1.45 -6.57
N ASP A 59 5.44 -1.24 -6.86
CA ASP A 59 6.05 -1.76 -8.08
C ASP A 59 6.07 -3.29 -8.11
N THR A 60 6.36 -3.92 -6.97
CA THR A 60 6.26 -5.38 -6.82
C THR A 60 4.85 -5.90 -7.09
N ILE A 61 3.81 -5.21 -6.60
CA ILE A 61 2.41 -5.55 -6.88
C ILE A 61 2.11 -5.46 -8.39
N ARG A 62 2.61 -4.42 -9.06
CA ARG A 62 2.44 -4.24 -10.52
C ARG A 62 3.10 -5.37 -11.31
N ASP A 63 4.28 -5.80 -10.90
CA ASP A 63 5.01 -6.88 -11.56
C ASP A 63 4.35 -8.25 -11.33
N LEU A 64 3.89 -8.52 -10.10
CA LEU A 64 3.11 -9.72 -9.79
C LEU A 64 1.83 -9.78 -10.64
N ARG A 65 1.15 -8.65 -10.80
CA ARG A 65 -0.06 -8.56 -11.64
C ARG A 65 0.24 -8.89 -13.10
N ARG A 66 1.37 -8.44 -13.65
CA ARG A 66 1.81 -8.78 -15.02
C ARG A 66 2.09 -10.28 -15.19
N GLN A 67 2.47 -10.95 -14.11
CA GLN A 67 2.68 -12.41 -14.08
C GLN A 67 1.38 -13.19 -13.78
N GLY A 68 0.22 -12.53 -13.71
CA GLY A 68 -1.07 -13.17 -13.39
C GLY A 68 -1.30 -13.44 -11.91
N LYS A 69 -0.41 -13.00 -11.02
CA LYS A 69 -0.57 -13.13 -9.56
C LYS A 69 -1.29 -11.89 -9.01
N ILE A 70 -2.49 -12.08 -8.49
CA ILE A 70 -3.28 -10.99 -7.89
C ILE A 70 -2.94 -10.91 -6.41
N GLN A 71 -2.06 -9.97 -6.05
CA GLN A 71 -1.75 -9.65 -4.67
C GLN A 71 -1.85 -8.13 -4.45
N PRO A 72 -2.98 -7.62 -3.93
CA PRO A 72 -3.23 -6.18 -3.85
C PRO A 72 -2.45 -5.48 -2.73
N ILE A 73 -1.89 -6.24 -1.78
CA ILE A 73 -1.17 -5.70 -0.63
C ILE A 73 0.19 -6.38 -0.46
N TYR A 74 1.23 -5.55 -0.34
CA TYR A 74 2.62 -5.99 -0.19
C TYR A 74 3.35 -5.12 0.83
N GLU A 75 4.18 -5.74 1.67
CA GLU A 75 4.94 -5.06 2.73
C GLU A 75 6.44 -5.21 2.46
N ILE A 76 7.20 -4.11 2.59
CA ILE A 76 8.66 -4.09 2.51
C ILE A 76 9.22 -3.42 3.77
N ARG A 77 10.23 -4.06 4.36
CA ARG A 77 10.99 -3.53 5.50
C ARG A 77 12.36 -3.04 5.04
N CYS A 78 12.61 -1.75 5.20
CA CYS A 78 13.89 -1.10 4.94
C CYS A 78 14.60 -0.82 6.27
N LEU A 79 15.34 -1.81 6.78
CA LEU A 79 16.09 -1.74 8.05
C LEU A 79 17.31 -0.80 7.98
#